data_AF-A0A7V5RH31-F1
#
_entry.id   AF-A0A7V5RH31-F1
#
_cell.length_a   1.000
_cell.length_b   1.000
_cell.length_c   1.000
_cell.angle_alpha   90.00
_cell.angle_beta   90.00
_cell.angle_gamma   90.00
#
_symmetry.space_group_name_H-M   'P 1'
#
loop_
_entity.id
_entity.type
_entity.pdbx_description
1 polymer ?
#
loop_
_entity_poly.entity_id
_entity_poly.type
_entity_poly.pdbx_seq_one_letter_code
_entity_poly.pdbx_strand_id
1 'polypeptide(L)'
;HRIETRRDYGIFLVEYVRFLRLPGAWYRPLSGSACFYSLRRHIRKNHPHARFDAILANSIIPDGEAALRLADEYGIPAFCYAVGEDLNVFPFQSRRMHVRTRHILEHLAGLFTTGSDLARIARDICAQAKVKPLFRGCDLTHFAPDAKTRTAARQRLSFSVNDLVISYLGFLRADKGLRELMAAFSRLARIHERLRLLIIGDGPLRTEFERWIAENELQQRVTMAGETAHHLSAELLNAADIFVFPSYHEGLPNAVVEAAACMLPVIGTNIPGIRDVLGPDYESWLVPPRDAGALEAKLHALITDPTARHHLATLARDRAETFSTFAKTVKNSTATCSGGISHEANTHNRISGQLSIPGQRPVTQGNQSTARPRVPCACVRLGPQRHAAGSAADRWTGDYQYRLQRHFQPRWYPPGGAHPGVLV
;
A
#
# COMPACT_ATOMS: atom_id res chain seq x y z
N HIS A 1 19.24 16.72 13.45
CA HIS A 1 18.47 17.14 12.27
C HIS A 1 17.18 17.83 12.69
N ARG A 2 16.92 19.07 12.25
CA ARG A 2 15.62 19.73 12.44
C ARG A 2 14.60 19.00 11.54
N ILE A 3 13.72 18.20 12.14
CA ILE A 3 12.55 17.66 11.44
C ILE A 3 11.67 18.87 11.08
N GLU A 4 11.39 19.04 9.78
CA GLU A 4 10.49 20.08 9.26
C GLU A 4 9.17 20.07 10.02
N THR A 5 8.63 21.24 10.34
CA THR A 5 7.35 21.37 11.07
C THR A 5 6.16 21.41 10.12
N ARG A 6 6.38 21.81 8.87
CA ARG A 6 5.37 21.97 7.84
C ARG A 6 6.00 21.79 6.46
N ARG A 7 5.30 21.12 5.55
CA ARG A 7 5.71 20.97 4.16
C ARG A 7 4.50 21.05 3.23
N ASP A 8 4.58 21.95 2.27
CA ASP A 8 3.59 22.09 1.23
C ASP A 8 3.98 21.24 0.03
N TYR A 9 3.08 20.35 -0.41
CA TYR A 9 3.27 19.53 -1.60
C TYR A 9 2.49 20.10 -2.81
N GLY A 10 1.90 21.30 -2.67
CA GLY A 10 1.12 22.04 -3.67
C GLY A 10 -0.38 21.70 -3.69
N ILE A 11 -0.71 20.53 -3.16
CA ILE A 11 -1.96 19.76 -3.36
C ILE A 11 -2.55 19.31 -2.02
N PHE A 12 -1.68 19.08 -1.04
CA PHE A 12 -2.03 19.00 0.37
C PHE A 12 -0.88 19.59 1.18
N LEU A 13 -1.22 20.03 2.39
CA LEU A 13 -0.29 20.60 3.34
C LEU A 13 -0.03 19.56 4.42
N VAL A 14 1.23 19.21 4.64
CA VAL A 14 1.60 18.30 5.71
C VAL A 14 2.15 19.07 6.88
N GLU A 15 1.58 18.84 8.06
CA GLU A 15 2.09 19.38 9.32
C GLU A 15 2.57 18.25 10.23
N TYR A 16 3.82 18.37 10.69
CA TYR A 16 4.47 17.36 11.52
C TYR A 16 4.31 17.73 13.00
N VAL A 17 3.34 17.09 13.66
CA VAL A 17 2.98 17.35 15.05
C VAL A 17 3.75 16.40 15.95
N ARG A 18 4.61 16.93 16.83
CA ARG A 18 5.41 16.10 17.74
C ARG A 18 4.58 15.66 18.93
N PHE A 19 4.67 14.39 19.31
CA PHE A 19 4.09 13.89 20.55
C PHE A 19 5.10 13.08 21.37
N LEU A 20 4.84 12.98 22.67
CA LEU A 20 5.67 12.21 23.59
C LEU A 20 5.45 10.71 23.37
N ARG A 21 6.53 9.98 23.11
CA ARG A 21 6.53 8.51 23.10
C ARG A 21 7.64 8.02 23.99
N LEU A 22 7.28 7.25 25.01
CA LEU A 22 8.26 6.62 25.88
C LEU A 22 8.79 5.34 25.22
N PRO A 23 10.09 5.03 25.36
CA PRO A 23 10.70 3.86 24.75
C PRO A 23 10.23 2.57 25.43
N GLY A 24 10.01 1.52 24.64
CA GLY A 24 9.66 0.18 25.15
C GLY A 24 8.18 -0.19 24.99
N ALA A 25 7.93 -1.49 24.81
CA ALA A 25 6.60 -2.04 24.53
C ALA A 25 5.56 -1.71 25.63
N TRP A 26 6.01 -1.60 26.89
CA TRP A 26 5.19 -1.28 28.06
C TRP A 26 4.47 0.07 27.96
N TYR A 27 5.08 1.06 27.31
CA TYR A 27 4.52 2.41 27.19
C TYR A 27 3.82 2.67 25.85
N ARG A 28 3.88 1.72 24.91
CA ARG A 28 3.14 1.79 23.63
C ARG A 28 1.64 2.08 23.85
N PRO A 29 0.95 1.53 24.86
CA PRO A 29 -0.46 1.87 25.10
C PRO A 29 -0.74 3.32 25.51
N LEU A 30 0.28 4.10 25.90
CA LEU A 30 0.14 5.53 26.23
C LEU A 30 0.32 6.44 25.00
N SER A 31 0.87 5.89 23.91
CA SER A 31 1.26 6.68 22.75
C SER A 31 0.06 7.27 21.99
N GLY A 32 -1.09 6.59 21.95
CA GLY A 32 -2.30 7.12 21.33
C GLY A 32 -2.85 8.35 22.07
N SER A 33 -2.85 8.31 23.41
CA SER A 33 -3.24 9.47 24.23
C SER A 33 -2.30 10.66 24.06
N ALA A 34 -0.98 10.42 24.07
CA ALA A 34 -0.01 11.47 23.83
C ALA A 34 -0.16 12.10 22.43
N CYS A 35 -0.41 11.27 21.41
CA CYS A 35 -0.69 11.72 20.05
C CYS A 35 -1.96 12.58 20.00
N PHE A 36 -3.07 12.11 20.59
CA PHE A 36 -4.33 12.85 20.70
C PHE A 36 -4.15 14.25 21.27
N TYR A 37 -3.56 14.39 22.46
CA TYR A 37 -3.44 15.71 23.10
C TYR A 37 -2.56 16.67 22.31
N SER A 38 -1.51 16.15 21.65
CA SER A 38 -0.66 16.98 20.82
C SER A 38 -1.37 17.46 19.56
N LEU A 39 -2.06 16.55 18.85
CA LEU A 39 -2.87 16.89 17.67
C LEU A 39 -3.98 17.86 18.03
N ARG A 40 -4.74 17.60 19.11
CA ARG A 40 -5.81 18.48 19.59
C ARG A 40 -5.29 19.90 19.88
N ARG A 41 -4.15 20.02 20.58
CA ARG A 41 -3.54 21.33 20.88
C ARG A 41 -3.09 22.04 19.60
N HIS A 42 -2.51 21.30 18.67
CA HIS A 42 -2.02 21.83 17.40
C HIS A 42 -3.17 22.34 16.51
N ILE A 43 -4.23 21.54 16.35
CA ILE A 43 -5.43 21.92 15.58
C ILE A 43 -6.09 23.15 16.19
N ARG A 44 -6.31 23.18 17.51
CA ARG A 44 -6.91 24.35 18.18
C ARG A 44 -6.07 25.63 18.02
N LYS A 45 -4.74 25.51 18.02
CA LYS A 45 -3.84 26.66 17.90
C LYS A 45 -3.75 27.18 16.47
N ASN A 46 -3.58 26.29 15.50
CA ASN A 46 -3.22 26.68 14.13
C ASN A 46 -4.41 26.64 13.16
N HIS A 47 -5.46 25.90 13.51
CA HIS A 47 -6.63 25.64 12.67
C HIS A 47 -7.95 25.78 13.45
N PRO A 48 -8.17 26.87 14.22
CA PRO A 48 -9.33 27.00 15.13
C PRO A 48 -10.69 27.02 14.43
N HIS A 49 -10.71 27.30 13.12
CA HIS A 49 -11.93 27.34 12.31
C HIS A 49 -11.95 26.26 11.22
N ALA A 50 -10.97 25.35 11.20
CA ALA A 50 -10.97 24.26 10.24
C ALA A 50 -12.16 23.34 10.50
N ARG A 51 -12.79 22.91 9.41
CA ARG A 51 -13.81 21.87 9.42
C ARG A 51 -13.23 20.66 8.71
N PHE A 52 -13.37 19.51 9.33
CA PHE A 52 -12.95 18.23 8.78
C PHE A 52 -14.20 17.41 8.50
N ASP A 53 -14.19 16.62 7.41
CA ASP A 53 -15.29 15.71 7.08
C ASP A 53 -15.01 14.28 7.55
N ALA A 54 -13.73 13.94 7.75
CA ALA A 54 -13.26 12.64 8.21
C ALA A 54 -11.82 12.74 8.71
N ILE A 55 -11.36 11.72 9.44
CA ILE A 55 -9.96 11.56 9.85
C ILE A 55 -9.44 10.23 9.29
N LEU A 56 -8.27 10.23 8.65
CA LEU A 56 -7.58 9.02 8.19
C LEU A 56 -6.25 8.86 8.92
N ALA A 57 -6.15 7.86 9.79
CA ALA A 57 -4.94 7.49 10.50
C ALA A 57 -4.10 6.46 9.72
N ASN A 58 -2.78 6.50 9.87
CA ASN A 58 -1.83 5.63 9.14
C ASN A 58 -1.22 4.52 10.02
N SER A 59 -1.94 4.09 11.04
CA SER A 59 -1.67 2.91 11.86
C SER A 59 -2.83 2.72 12.86
N ILE A 60 -2.94 1.53 13.47
CA ILE A 60 -3.93 1.33 14.55
C ILE A 60 -3.53 2.09 15.84
N ILE A 61 -2.31 1.88 16.34
CA ILE A 61 -1.78 2.57 17.52
C ILE A 61 -0.40 3.11 17.17
N PRO A 62 -0.11 4.41 17.37
CA PRO A 62 -0.91 5.38 18.13
C PRO A 62 -2.02 6.09 17.35
N ASP A 63 -1.97 6.09 16.02
CA ASP A 63 -2.70 7.07 15.22
C ASP A 63 -4.21 6.83 15.22
N GLY A 64 -4.65 5.57 15.11
CA GLY A 64 -6.06 5.20 15.14
C GLY A 64 -6.75 5.52 16.46
N GLU A 65 -6.08 5.30 17.60
CA GLU A 65 -6.60 5.70 18.92
C GLU A 65 -6.76 7.22 19.02
N ALA A 66 -5.79 7.98 18.51
CA ALA A 66 -5.88 9.43 18.47
C ALA A 66 -6.98 9.93 17.52
N ALA A 67 -7.11 9.29 16.37
CA ALA A 67 -8.13 9.60 15.37
C ALA A 67 -9.54 9.37 15.89
N LEU A 68 -9.81 8.25 16.58
CA LEU A 68 -11.13 8.00 17.19
C LEU A 68 -11.50 9.08 18.20
N ARG A 69 -10.58 9.43 19.09
CA ARG A 69 -10.86 10.45 20.11
C ARG A 69 -11.06 11.84 19.52
N LEU A 70 -10.36 12.18 18.44
CA LEU A 70 -10.60 13.43 17.70
C LEU A 70 -11.93 13.37 16.95
N ALA A 71 -12.22 12.24 16.30
CA ALA A 71 -13.48 12.01 15.60
C ALA A 71 -14.69 12.21 16.52
N ASP A 72 -14.62 11.70 17.76
CA ASP A 72 -15.65 11.92 18.79
C ASP A 72 -15.80 13.40 19.16
N GLU A 73 -14.68 14.14 19.29
CA GLU A 73 -14.72 15.58 19.61
C GLU A 73 -15.29 16.43 18.47
N TYR A 74 -15.05 16.03 17.22
CA TYR A 74 -15.50 16.76 16.03
C TYR A 74 -16.84 16.24 15.46
N GLY A 75 -17.34 15.09 15.91
CA GLY A 75 -18.56 14.46 15.40
C GLY A 75 -18.42 13.93 13.97
N ILE A 76 -17.27 13.37 13.60
CA ILE A 76 -16.92 12.94 12.23
C ILE A 76 -16.38 11.51 12.20
N PRO A 77 -16.45 10.79 11.07
CA PRO A 77 -15.92 9.43 10.98
C PRO A 77 -14.38 9.38 11.03
N ALA A 78 -13.85 8.36 11.73
CA ALA A 78 -12.44 7.99 11.70
C ALA A 78 -12.21 6.71 10.88
N PHE A 79 -11.16 6.73 10.08
CA PHE A 79 -10.67 5.62 9.28
C PHE A 79 -9.21 5.33 9.64
N CYS A 80 -8.75 4.10 9.40
CA CYS A 80 -7.35 3.72 9.53
C CYS A 80 -6.83 3.03 8.27
N TYR A 81 -5.54 3.18 7.99
CA TYR A 81 -4.78 2.39 7.01
C TYR A 81 -3.71 1.59 7.75
N ALA A 82 -3.87 0.27 7.81
CA ALA A 82 -2.97 -0.64 8.51
C ALA A 82 -1.97 -1.31 7.55
N VAL A 83 -0.70 -1.37 7.99
CA VAL A 83 0.45 -1.68 7.11
C VAL A 83 1.25 -2.91 7.50
N GLY A 84 1.00 -3.51 8.67
CA GLY A 84 1.65 -4.76 9.06
C GLY A 84 1.66 -5.01 10.57
N GLU A 85 2.74 -4.60 11.25
CA GLU A 85 2.97 -4.92 12.67
C GLU A 85 1.86 -4.43 13.61
N ASP A 86 1.14 -3.39 13.21
CA ASP A 86 0.01 -2.82 13.95
C ASP A 86 -1.15 -3.80 14.14
N LEU A 87 -1.26 -4.81 13.28
CA LEU A 87 -2.20 -5.92 13.43
C LEU A 87 -1.49 -7.27 13.63
N ASN A 88 -0.33 -7.49 13.00
CA ASN A 88 0.37 -8.78 13.04
C ASN A 88 1.15 -9.05 14.34
N VAL A 89 1.57 -7.99 15.04
CA VAL A 89 2.52 -8.12 16.15
C VAL A 89 1.94 -7.48 17.41
N PHE A 90 1.62 -6.18 17.35
CA PHE A 90 1.29 -5.40 18.54
C PHE A 90 0.07 -5.91 19.32
N PRO A 91 -1.04 -6.34 18.68
CA PRO A 91 -2.20 -6.86 19.40
C PRO A 91 -1.88 -8.13 20.20
N PHE A 92 -0.89 -8.91 19.77
CA PHE A 92 -0.52 -10.19 20.38
C PHE A 92 0.59 -10.08 21.43
N GLN A 93 1.17 -8.89 21.61
CA GLN A 93 2.22 -8.67 22.63
C GLN A 93 1.68 -8.63 24.06
N SER A 94 0.42 -8.24 24.27
CA SER A 94 -0.20 -8.24 25.60
C SER A 94 -1.72 -8.13 25.52
N ARG A 95 -2.42 -8.60 26.55
CA ARG A 95 -3.89 -8.46 26.68
C ARG A 95 -4.35 -7.00 26.60
N ARG A 96 -3.57 -6.06 27.13
CA ARG A 96 -3.89 -4.62 27.08
C ARG A 96 -3.86 -4.08 25.66
N MET A 97 -2.88 -4.50 24.85
CA MET A 97 -2.81 -4.11 23.44
C MET A 97 -3.94 -4.76 22.65
N HIS A 98 -4.20 -6.06 22.86
CA HIS A 98 -5.30 -6.75 22.20
C HIS A 98 -6.64 -6.05 22.41
N VAL A 99 -6.99 -5.75 23.67
CA VAL A 99 -8.26 -5.08 24.01
C VAL A 99 -8.34 -3.69 23.39
N ARG A 100 -7.24 -2.91 23.40
CA ARG A 100 -7.20 -1.60 22.76
C ARG A 100 -7.37 -1.68 21.24
N THR A 101 -6.61 -2.55 20.57
CA THR A 101 -6.74 -2.77 19.13
C THR A 101 -8.17 -3.16 18.78
N ARG A 102 -8.74 -4.13 19.48
CA ARG A 102 -10.13 -4.55 19.27
C ARG A 102 -11.12 -3.40 19.42
N HIS A 103 -11.01 -2.63 20.50
CA HIS A 103 -11.85 -1.45 20.71
C HIS A 103 -11.73 -0.45 19.54
N ILE A 104 -10.51 -0.17 19.06
CA ILE A 104 -10.32 0.71 17.91
C ILE A 104 -11.02 0.14 16.67
N LEU A 105 -10.81 -1.15 16.37
CA LEU A 105 -11.40 -1.82 15.22
C LEU A 105 -12.94 -1.85 15.26
N GLU A 106 -13.54 -1.97 16.46
CA GLU A 106 -15.00 -1.94 16.66
C GLU A 106 -15.62 -0.58 16.34
N HIS A 107 -14.88 0.53 16.54
CA HIS A 107 -15.42 1.89 16.46
C HIS A 107 -14.99 2.66 15.20
N LEU A 108 -14.05 2.14 14.41
CA LEU A 108 -13.68 2.76 13.13
C LEU A 108 -14.84 2.71 12.13
N ALA A 109 -15.05 3.81 11.43
CA ALA A 109 -15.98 3.87 10.30
C ALA A 109 -15.53 2.96 9.15
N GLY A 110 -14.22 2.76 9.01
CA GLY A 110 -13.63 1.77 8.11
C GLY A 110 -12.13 1.57 8.35
N LEU A 111 -11.67 0.36 8.09
CA LEU A 111 -10.27 -0.02 8.10
C LEU A 111 -9.83 -0.41 6.68
N PHE A 112 -8.77 0.22 6.23
CA PHE A 112 -8.03 -0.16 5.04
C PHE A 112 -6.80 -0.97 5.44
N THR A 113 -6.49 -2.03 4.70
CA THR A 113 -5.33 -2.88 4.96
C THR A 113 -4.49 -3.03 3.71
N THR A 114 -3.17 -3.23 3.88
CA THR A 114 -2.26 -3.44 2.74
C THR A 114 -2.52 -4.74 1.98
N GLY A 115 -3.18 -5.74 2.57
CA GLY A 115 -3.46 -7.02 1.94
C GLY A 115 -4.60 -7.79 2.60
N SER A 116 -5.08 -8.82 1.91
CA SER A 116 -6.20 -9.66 2.35
C SER A 116 -5.90 -10.43 3.64
N ASP A 117 -4.66 -10.86 3.85
CA ASP A 117 -4.26 -11.55 5.08
C ASP A 117 -4.34 -10.63 6.31
N LEU A 118 -3.92 -9.38 6.15
CA LEU A 118 -4.04 -8.37 7.21
C LEU A 118 -5.52 -8.05 7.49
N ALA A 119 -6.36 -8.04 6.44
CA ALA A 119 -7.80 -7.91 6.60
C ALA A 119 -8.42 -9.09 7.36
N ARG A 120 -7.96 -10.32 7.12
CA ARG A 120 -8.37 -11.51 7.87
C ARG A 120 -7.97 -11.37 9.34
N ILE A 121 -6.73 -11.00 9.62
CA ILE A 121 -6.24 -10.81 11.01
C ILE A 121 -7.05 -9.74 11.75
N ALA A 122 -7.40 -8.64 11.08
CA ALA A 122 -8.27 -7.63 11.67
C ALA A 122 -9.66 -8.21 12.05
N ARG A 123 -10.23 -9.09 11.21
CA ARG A 123 -11.50 -9.79 11.50
C ARG A 123 -11.35 -10.84 12.60
N ASP A 124 -10.21 -11.50 12.69
CA ASP A 124 -9.90 -12.45 13.76
C ASP A 124 -9.82 -11.73 15.14
N ILE A 125 -9.32 -10.49 15.16
CA ILE A 125 -9.30 -9.64 16.38
C ILE A 125 -10.69 -9.07 16.68
N CYS A 126 -11.41 -8.62 15.65
CA CYS A 126 -12.74 -8.05 15.76
C CYS A 126 -13.61 -8.48 14.56
N ALA A 127 -14.53 -9.43 14.79
CA ALA A 127 -15.39 -9.97 13.74
C ALA A 127 -16.28 -8.90 13.06
N GLN A 128 -16.61 -7.82 13.78
CA GLN A 128 -17.43 -6.71 13.30
C GLN A 128 -16.61 -5.61 12.59
N ALA A 129 -15.28 -5.77 12.48
CA ALA A 129 -14.43 -4.75 11.87
C ALA A 129 -14.83 -4.50 10.41
N LYS A 130 -15.05 -3.24 10.05
CA LYS A 130 -15.40 -2.79 8.69
C LYS A 130 -14.14 -2.71 7.83
N VAL A 131 -13.63 -3.86 7.38
CA VAL A 131 -12.30 -3.97 6.74
C VAL A 131 -12.36 -4.16 5.22
N LYS A 132 -11.58 -3.36 4.49
CA LYS A 132 -11.37 -3.47 3.05
C LYS A 132 -9.87 -3.47 2.69
N PRO A 133 -9.34 -4.48 2.00
CA PRO A 133 -8.00 -4.39 1.41
C PRO A 133 -7.91 -3.20 0.45
N LEU A 134 -6.90 -2.37 0.64
CA LEU A 134 -6.61 -1.21 -0.18
C LEU A 134 -5.13 -1.24 -0.54
N PHE A 135 -4.89 -1.77 -1.73
CA PHE A 135 -3.56 -2.00 -2.23
C PHE A 135 -2.87 -0.69 -2.61
N ARG A 136 -1.55 -0.67 -2.49
CA ARG A 136 -0.74 0.46 -2.94
C ARG A 136 -0.80 0.52 -4.45
N GLY A 137 -0.96 1.74 -4.98
CA GLY A 137 -1.02 1.95 -6.42
C GLY A 137 0.37 1.88 -7.07
N CYS A 138 0.39 1.60 -8.37
CA CYS A 138 1.58 1.65 -9.23
C CYS A 138 1.40 2.73 -10.30
N ASP A 139 2.47 3.46 -10.61
CA ASP A 139 2.50 4.40 -11.74
C ASP A 139 2.68 3.62 -13.04
N LEU A 140 1.58 3.31 -13.72
CA LEU A 140 1.57 2.54 -14.95
C LEU A 140 2.11 3.29 -16.18
N THR A 141 2.40 4.59 -16.05
CA THR A 141 3.08 5.37 -17.09
C THR A 141 4.59 5.23 -16.95
N HIS A 142 5.08 5.19 -15.72
CA HIS A 142 6.48 4.97 -15.42
C HIS A 142 6.88 3.49 -15.51
N PHE A 143 6.07 2.60 -14.93
CA PHE A 143 6.21 1.16 -15.05
C PHE A 143 5.34 0.66 -16.20
N ALA A 144 5.95 0.62 -17.39
CA ALA A 144 5.35 0.13 -18.61
C ALA A 144 6.42 -0.61 -19.45
N PRO A 145 6.01 -1.53 -20.34
CA PRO A 145 6.92 -2.07 -21.34
C PRO A 145 7.38 -0.96 -22.29
N ASP A 146 8.68 -0.78 -22.42
CA ASP A 146 9.29 0.20 -23.34
C ASP A 146 10.51 -0.39 -24.05
N ALA A 147 10.41 -0.56 -25.37
CA ALA A 147 11.43 -1.22 -26.17
C ALA A 147 12.77 -0.45 -26.22
N LYS A 148 12.71 0.89 -26.17
CA LYS A 148 13.89 1.75 -26.19
C LYS A 148 14.66 1.61 -24.87
N THR A 149 13.95 1.72 -23.75
CA THR A 149 14.48 1.54 -22.39
C THR A 149 15.05 0.14 -22.23
N ARG A 150 14.35 -0.89 -22.69
CA ARG A 150 14.85 -2.28 -22.71
C ARG A 150 16.19 -2.39 -23.44
N THR A 151 16.29 -1.83 -24.64
CA THR A 151 17.51 -1.90 -25.46
C THR A 151 18.68 -1.20 -24.75
N ALA A 152 18.46 0.01 -24.24
CA ALA A 152 19.47 0.77 -23.51
C ALA A 152 19.90 0.07 -22.20
N ALA A 153 18.96 -0.49 -21.45
CA ALA A 153 19.25 -1.21 -20.22
C ALA A 153 20.04 -2.50 -20.49
N ARG A 154 19.67 -3.29 -21.52
CA ARG A 154 20.43 -4.48 -21.93
C ARG A 154 21.85 -4.15 -22.36
N GLN A 155 22.05 -3.08 -23.14
CA GLN A 155 23.38 -2.61 -23.50
C GLN A 155 24.22 -2.25 -22.27
N ARG A 156 23.66 -1.48 -21.33
CA ARG A 156 24.33 -1.10 -20.08
C ARG A 156 24.70 -2.31 -19.20
N LEU A 157 23.88 -3.35 -19.23
CA LEU A 157 24.08 -4.59 -18.47
C LEU A 157 24.89 -5.65 -19.25
N SER A 158 25.34 -5.34 -20.47
CA SER A 158 26.04 -6.28 -21.37
C SER A 158 25.24 -7.55 -21.69
N PHE A 159 23.91 -7.45 -21.74
CA PHE A 159 23.02 -8.53 -22.20
C PHE A 159 22.83 -8.47 -23.71
N SER A 160 22.93 -9.62 -24.36
CA SER A 160 22.64 -9.77 -25.79
C SER A 160 21.14 -9.65 -26.07
N VAL A 161 20.79 -9.28 -27.31
CA VAL A 161 19.39 -9.31 -27.78
C VAL A 161 18.78 -10.71 -27.68
N ASN A 162 19.61 -11.75 -27.83
CA ASN A 162 19.18 -13.14 -27.79
C ASN A 162 19.23 -13.76 -26.38
N ASP A 163 19.67 -13.01 -25.37
CA ASP A 163 19.67 -13.50 -24.00
C ASP A 163 18.25 -13.51 -23.43
N LEU A 164 17.97 -14.54 -22.63
CA LEU A 164 16.77 -14.65 -21.83
C LEU A 164 17.10 -14.29 -20.37
N VAL A 165 16.52 -13.20 -19.88
CA VAL A 165 16.89 -12.58 -18.62
C VAL A 165 15.81 -12.82 -17.57
N ILE A 166 16.13 -13.58 -16.53
CA ILE A 166 15.32 -13.67 -15.31
C ILE A 166 15.71 -12.51 -14.40
N SER A 167 14.75 -11.81 -13.80
CA SER A 167 15.02 -10.75 -12.83
C SER A 167 14.39 -10.98 -11.47
N TYR A 168 15.05 -10.44 -10.44
CA TYR A 168 14.53 -10.29 -9.08
C TYR A 168 14.75 -8.84 -8.65
N LEU A 169 13.77 -8.24 -7.97
CA LEU A 169 13.85 -6.89 -7.39
C LEU A 169 13.44 -6.93 -5.92
N GLY A 170 14.37 -6.66 -5.01
CA GLY A 170 14.05 -6.60 -3.58
C GLY A 170 15.26 -6.66 -2.65
N PHE A 171 15.00 -6.59 -1.34
CA PHE A 171 16.04 -6.68 -0.31
C PHE A 171 16.64 -8.10 -0.25
N LEU A 172 17.97 -8.21 -0.16
CA LEU A 172 18.65 -9.51 -0.17
C LEU A 172 18.72 -10.13 1.22
N ARG A 173 17.60 -10.73 1.66
CA ARG A 173 17.43 -11.36 2.98
C ARG A 173 16.96 -12.81 2.85
N ALA A 174 17.29 -13.64 3.85
CA ALA A 174 17.07 -15.10 3.83
C ALA A 174 15.60 -15.52 3.67
N ASP A 175 14.66 -14.68 4.08
CA ASP A 175 13.22 -14.91 3.97
C ASP A 175 12.64 -14.55 2.60
N LYS A 176 13.46 -14.00 1.68
CA LYS A 176 13.03 -13.62 0.33
C LYS A 176 13.20 -14.73 -0.72
N GLY A 177 13.62 -15.92 -0.30
CA GLY A 177 13.72 -17.11 -1.17
C GLY A 177 14.83 -17.04 -2.22
N LEU A 178 15.81 -16.15 -2.06
CA LEU A 178 16.87 -15.98 -3.05
C LEU A 178 17.78 -17.22 -3.16
N ARG A 179 17.92 -18.02 -2.10
CA ARG A 179 18.71 -19.25 -2.13
C ARG A 179 18.08 -20.29 -3.07
N GLU A 180 16.76 -20.38 -3.06
CA GLU A 180 15.95 -21.20 -3.95
C GLU A 180 16.08 -20.73 -5.39
N LEU A 181 16.02 -19.41 -5.62
CA LEU A 181 16.25 -18.80 -6.93
C LEU A 181 17.65 -19.12 -7.46
N MET A 182 18.70 -18.91 -6.66
CA MET A 182 20.08 -19.20 -7.05
C MET A 182 20.29 -20.68 -7.37
N ALA A 183 19.72 -21.57 -6.55
CA ALA A 183 19.79 -23.01 -6.78
C ALA A 183 19.06 -23.43 -8.08
N ALA A 184 17.85 -22.93 -8.31
CA ALA A 184 17.09 -23.19 -9.54
C ALA A 184 17.81 -22.64 -10.77
N PHE A 185 18.30 -21.39 -10.69
CA PHE A 185 19.03 -20.75 -11.79
C PHE A 185 20.30 -21.51 -12.15
N SER A 186 21.09 -21.97 -11.17
CA SER A 186 22.32 -22.75 -11.41
C SER A 186 22.07 -23.95 -12.32
N ARG A 187 21.00 -24.71 -12.03
CA ARG A 187 20.66 -25.92 -12.76
C ARG A 187 20.19 -25.60 -14.18
N LEU A 188 19.35 -24.57 -14.33
CA LEU A 188 18.86 -24.13 -15.63
C LEU A 188 19.95 -23.51 -16.51
N ALA A 189 20.90 -22.78 -15.93
CA ALA A 189 22.01 -22.17 -16.66
C ALA A 189 22.96 -23.19 -17.29
N ARG A 190 23.01 -24.42 -16.77
CA ARG A 190 23.76 -25.55 -17.38
C ARG A 190 23.10 -26.08 -18.65
N ILE A 191 21.78 -25.89 -18.79
CA ILE A 191 20.99 -26.38 -19.92
C ILE A 191 20.79 -25.27 -20.96
N HIS A 192 20.67 -24.01 -20.50
CA HIS A 192 20.35 -22.87 -21.33
C HIS A 192 21.50 -21.86 -21.36
N GLU A 193 22.34 -21.97 -22.39
CA GLU A 193 23.54 -21.12 -22.56
C GLU A 193 23.22 -19.61 -22.63
N ARG A 194 22.03 -19.21 -23.08
CA ARG A 194 21.64 -17.79 -23.18
C ARG A 194 20.85 -17.27 -21.98
N LEU A 195 20.75 -18.06 -20.91
CA LEU A 195 20.07 -17.64 -19.70
C LEU A 195 20.92 -16.66 -18.90
N ARG A 196 20.30 -15.59 -18.39
CA ARG A 196 20.90 -14.58 -17.52
C ARG A 196 20.04 -14.36 -16.29
N LEU A 197 20.66 -13.98 -15.19
CA LEU A 197 19.99 -13.58 -13.96
C LEU A 197 20.39 -12.15 -13.60
N LEU A 198 19.38 -11.28 -13.42
CA LEU A 198 19.54 -9.92 -12.95
C LEU A 198 18.99 -9.79 -11.54
N ILE A 199 19.87 -9.59 -10.55
CA ILE A 199 19.49 -9.37 -9.16
C ILE A 199 19.57 -7.87 -8.87
N ILE A 200 18.42 -7.25 -8.57
CA ILE A 200 18.28 -5.83 -8.31
C ILE A 200 18.00 -5.62 -6.82
N GLY A 201 18.91 -4.96 -6.12
CA GLY A 201 18.83 -4.72 -4.68
C GLY A 201 20.14 -5.04 -3.97
N ASP A 202 20.12 -4.83 -2.66
CA ASP A 202 21.23 -5.10 -1.76
C ASP A 202 20.70 -5.72 -0.46
N GLY A 203 21.61 -6.24 0.37
CA GLY A 203 21.27 -6.78 1.68
C GLY A 203 22.31 -7.77 2.21
N PRO A 204 22.07 -8.33 3.40
CA PRO A 204 23.02 -9.20 4.10
C PRO A 204 23.50 -10.42 3.29
N LEU A 205 22.71 -10.90 2.33
CA LEU A 205 23.09 -12.04 1.50
C LEU A 205 24.01 -11.69 0.32
N ARG A 206 24.33 -10.41 0.08
CA ARG A 206 25.10 -10.00 -1.09
C ARG A 206 26.45 -10.71 -1.19
N THR A 207 27.27 -10.65 -0.14
CA THR A 207 28.60 -11.28 -0.12
C THR A 207 28.53 -12.80 -0.22
N GLU A 208 27.49 -13.43 0.34
CA GLU A 208 27.25 -14.86 0.20
C GLU A 208 27.00 -15.21 -1.28
N PHE A 209 26.17 -14.44 -1.97
CA PHE A 209 25.86 -14.67 -3.38
C PHE A 209 27.00 -14.35 -4.33
N GLU A 210 27.76 -13.27 -4.10
CA GLU A 210 28.97 -12.97 -4.89
C GLU A 210 29.98 -14.12 -4.82
N ARG A 211 30.20 -14.69 -3.62
CA ARG A 211 31.06 -15.87 -3.46
C ARG A 211 30.50 -17.08 -4.17
N TRP A 212 29.22 -17.38 -3.97
CA TRP A 212 28.58 -18.53 -4.61
C TRP A 212 28.60 -18.44 -6.14
N ILE A 213 28.41 -17.24 -6.71
CA ILE A 213 28.50 -16.99 -8.16
C ILE A 213 29.92 -17.32 -8.65
N ALA A 214 30.94 -16.92 -7.89
CA ALA A 214 32.33 -17.19 -8.24
C ALA A 214 32.66 -18.70 -8.18
N GLU A 215 32.24 -19.37 -7.11
CA GLU A 215 32.45 -20.82 -6.90
C GLU A 215 31.75 -21.68 -7.96
N ASN A 216 30.68 -21.18 -8.57
CA ASN A 216 29.92 -21.89 -9.62
C ASN A 216 30.23 -21.38 -11.03
N GLU A 217 31.23 -20.51 -11.21
CA GLU A 217 31.64 -19.96 -12.51
C GLU A 217 30.51 -19.23 -13.28
N LEU A 218 29.61 -18.56 -12.54
CA LEU A 218 28.43 -17.88 -13.09
C LEU A 218 28.59 -16.37 -13.26
N GLN A 219 29.81 -15.83 -13.19
CA GLN A 219 30.08 -14.38 -13.25
C GLN A 219 29.60 -13.74 -14.57
N GLN A 220 29.61 -14.49 -15.67
CA GLN A 220 29.12 -14.04 -16.99
C GLN A 220 27.60 -14.26 -17.16
N ARG A 221 26.94 -14.91 -16.19
CA ARG A 221 25.53 -15.30 -16.24
C ARG A 221 24.68 -14.51 -15.25
N VAL A 222 25.26 -14.07 -14.12
CA VAL A 222 24.56 -13.38 -13.05
C VAL A 222 25.08 -11.96 -12.90
N THR A 223 24.19 -10.98 -13.00
CA THR A 223 24.48 -9.56 -12.76
C THR A 223 23.80 -9.10 -11.48
N MET A 224 24.59 -8.68 -10.49
CA MET A 224 24.09 -8.03 -9.28
C MET A 224 24.13 -6.51 -9.47
N ALA A 225 22.97 -5.89 -9.73
CA ALA A 225 22.87 -4.47 -10.01
C ALA A 225 23.02 -3.58 -8.76
N GLY A 226 22.96 -4.16 -7.56
CA GLY A 226 23.03 -3.45 -6.29
C GLY A 226 21.76 -2.65 -5.97
N GLU A 227 21.83 -1.84 -4.92
CA GLU A 227 20.73 -0.93 -4.55
C GLU A 227 20.44 0.04 -5.71
N THR A 228 19.18 0.08 -6.14
CA THR A 228 18.73 0.92 -7.24
C THR A 228 17.70 1.92 -6.72
N ALA A 229 17.86 3.18 -7.09
CA ALA A 229 16.84 4.19 -6.83
C ALA A 229 15.54 3.79 -7.53
N HIS A 230 14.42 3.82 -6.82
CA HIS A 230 13.15 3.28 -7.31
C HIS A 230 12.72 3.81 -8.70
N HIS A 231 12.92 5.09 -9.00
CA HIS A 231 12.64 5.66 -10.33
C HIS A 231 13.49 5.09 -11.49
N LEU A 232 14.56 4.34 -11.20
CA LEU A 232 15.39 3.64 -12.19
C LEU A 232 15.06 2.14 -12.24
N SER A 233 14.24 1.64 -11.32
CA SER A 233 13.91 0.20 -11.27
C SER A 233 13.10 -0.25 -12.49
N ALA A 234 12.24 0.63 -13.03
CA ALA A 234 11.51 0.38 -14.27
C ALA A 234 12.45 0.06 -15.46
N GLU A 235 13.61 0.72 -15.54
CA GLU A 235 14.60 0.44 -16.60
C GLU A 235 15.17 -0.97 -16.50
N LEU A 236 15.51 -1.39 -15.28
CA LEU A 236 16.08 -2.71 -15.02
C LEU A 236 15.04 -3.82 -15.19
N LEU A 237 13.79 -3.59 -14.79
CA LEU A 237 12.68 -4.50 -15.06
C LEU A 237 12.46 -4.67 -16.56
N ASN A 238 12.53 -3.59 -17.35
CA ASN A 238 12.40 -3.63 -18.81
C ASN A 238 13.51 -4.46 -19.50
N ALA A 239 14.67 -4.65 -18.87
CA ALA A 239 15.72 -5.51 -19.40
C ALA A 239 15.37 -7.01 -19.32
N ALA A 240 14.42 -7.39 -18.47
CA ALA A 240 14.08 -8.77 -18.15
C ALA A 240 13.04 -9.39 -19.11
N ASP A 241 12.94 -10.72 -19.08
CA ASP A 241 11.94 -11.52 -19.79
C ASP A 241 11.00 -12.27 -18.84
N ILE A 242 11.46 -12.55 -17.62
CA ILE A 242 10.71 -13.24 -16.57
C ILE A 242 11.05 -12.55 -15.24
N PHE A 243 10.04 -12.28 -14.42
CA PHE A 243 10.24 -11.79 -13.06
C PHE A 243 10.01 -12.91 -12.04
N VAL A 244 10.89 -13.02 -11.06
CA VAL A 244 10.79 -14.04 -10.00
C VAL A 244 10.78 -13.39 -8.63
N PHE A 245 9.81 -13.79 -7.80
CA PHE A 245 9.64 -13.26 -6.45
C PHE A 245 9.32 -14.37 -5.43
N PRO A 246 10.33 -15.12 -4.96
CA PRO A 246 10.14 -16.36 -4.21
C PRO A 246 10.02 -16.14 -2.68
N SER A 247 9.48 -15.01 -2.26
CA SER A 247 9.44 -14.58 -0.86
C SER A 247 8.58 -15.50 0.02
N TYR A 248 8.93 -15.68 1.30
CA TYR A 248 8.15 -16.55 2.19
C TYR A 248 6.93 -15.86 2.81
N HIS A 249 6.94 -14.53 2.86
CA HIS A 249 5.86 -13.73 3.43
C HIS A 249 5.94 -12.30 2.92
N GLU A 250 4.77 -11.73 2.61
CA GLU A 250 4.60 -10.36 2.16
C GLU A 250 3.22 -9.85 2.56
N GLY A 251 3.14 -8.55 2.88
CA GLY A 251 1.85 -7.86 2.94
C GLY A 251 1.34 -7.58 1.53
N LEU A 252 2.02 -6.69 0.82
CA LEU A 252 1.80 -6.42 -0.60
C LEU A 252 3.14 -6.16 -1.29
N PRO A 253 3.64 -7.07 -2.13
CA PRO A 253 4.93 -6.91 -2.76
C PRO A 253 4.85 -5.94 -3.95
N ASN A 254 5.18 -4.66 -3.71
CA ASN A 254 5.23 -3.64 -4.75
C ASN A 254 6.06 -4.05 -5.97
N ALA A 255 7.18 -4.74 -5.77
CA ALA A 255 8.04 -5.22 -6.85
C ALA A 255 7.30 -6.17 -7.82
N VAL A 256 6.34 -6.96 -7.32
CA VAL A 256 5.49 -7.82 -8.16
C VAL A 256 4.51 -6.98 -8.96
N VAL A 257 3.90 -5.95 -8.35
CA VAL A 257 2.99 -5.03 -9.06
C VAL A 257 3.76 -4.26 -10.14
N GLU A 258 4.97 -3.78 -9.84
CA GLU A 258 5.83 -3.05 -10.76
C GLU A 258 6.31 -3.93 -11.93
N ALA A 259 6.73 -5.17 -11.66
CA ALA A 259 7.08 -6.13 -12.70
C ALA A 259 5.90 -6.49 -13.60
N ALA A 260 4.73 -6.71 -13.00
CA ALA A 260 3.49 -6.97 -13.72
C ALA A 260 3.07 -5.77 -14.58
N ALA A 261 3.25 -4.54 -14.08
CA ALA A 261 3.04 -3.31 -14.85
C ALA A 261 4.01 -3.21 -16.04
N CYS A 262 5.26 -3.64 -15.89
CA CYS A 262 6.22 -3.76 -17.00
C CYS A 262 5.93 -4.93 -17.97
N MET A 263 4.79 -5.62 -17.84
CA MET A 263 4.40 -6.76 -18.69
C MET A 263 5.43 -7.90 -18.62
N LEU A 264 5.94 -8.18 -17.42
CA LEU A 264 6.76 -9.37 -17.17
C LEU A 264 5.88 -10.53 -16.69
N PRO A 265 6.05 -11.75 -17.22
CA PRO A 265 5.46 -12.93 -16.60
C PRO A 265 6.10 -13.13 -15.23
N VAL A 266 5.27 -13.34 -14.20
CA VAL A 266 5.72 -13.46 -12.81
C VAL A 266 5.65 -14.91 -12.34
N ILE A 267 6.75 -15.42 -11.77
CA ILE A 267 6.74 -16.61 -10.92
C ILE A 267 6.99 -16.18 -9.48
N GLY A 268 6.01 -16.41 -8.62
CA GLY A 268 6.09 -16.10 -7.20
C GLY A 268 5.71 -17.30 -6.34
N THR A 269 5.92 -17.19 -5.03
CA THR A 269 5.43 -18.19 -4.08
C THR A 269 3.91 -18.07 -3.86
N ASN A 270 3.27 -19.19 -3.49
CA ASN A 270 1.86 -19.25 -3.15
C ASN A 270 1.62 -18.70 -1.73
N ILE A 271 1.70 -17.39 -1.60
CA ILE A 271 1.46 -16.65 -0.35
C ILE A 271 0.36 -15.59 -0.56
N PRO A 272 -0.34 -15.15 0.52
CA PRO A 272 -1.45 -14.20 0.39
C PRO A 272 -1.11 -12.93 -0.38
N GLY A 273 -0.01 -12.25 -0.04
CA GLY A 273 0.36 -10.98 -0.69
C GLY A 273 0.65 -11.11 -2.20
N ILE A 274 1.18 -12.25 -2.67
CA ILE A 274 1.42 -12.48 -4.10
C ILE A 274 0.10 -12.84 -4.81
N ARG A 275 -0.76 -13.65 -4.18
CA ARG A 275 -2.10 -13.98 -4.70
C ARG A 275 -2.98 -12.74 -4.83
N ASP A 276 -2.89 -11.81 -3.89
CA ASP A 276 -3.62 -10.54 -3.95
C ASP A 276 -3.24 -9.74 -5.21
N VAL A 277 -1.95 -9.74 -5.56
CA VAL A 277 -1.45 -9.06 -6.77
C VAL A 277 -1.89 -9.79 -8.02
N LEU A 278 -1.54 -11.07 -8.14
CA LEU A 278 -1.64 -11.83 -9.39
C LEU A 278 -3.02 -12.45 -9.64
N GLY A 279 -3.87 -12.56 -8.63
CA GLY A 279 -5.22 -13.09 -8.78
C GLY A 279 -5.27 -14.62 -9.02
N PRO A 280 -6.49 -15.16 -9.19
CA PRO A 280 -6.72 -16.61 -9.26
C PRO A 280 -6.19 -17.27 -10.53
N ASP A 281 -6.18 -16.56 -11.67
CA ASP A 281 -5.71 -17.12 -12.95
C ASP A 281 -4.21 -17.47 -12.93
N TYR A 282 -3.48 -16.95 -11.95
CA TYR A 282 -2.07 -17.23 -11.71
C TYR A 282 -1.81 -18.43 -10.79
N GLU A 283 -2.81 -19.00 -10.14
CA GLU A 283 -2.62 -19.97 -9.05
C GLU A 283 -1.75 -21.17 -9.49
N SER A 284 -1.93 -21.63 -10.73
CA SER A 284 -1.15 -22.73 -11.30
C SER A 284 0.33 -22.39 -11.57
N TRP A 285 0.71 -21.11 -11.58
CA TRP A 285 2.08 -20.62 -11.77
C TRP A 285 2.79 -20.28 -10.46
N LEU A 286 2.06 -20.29 -9.33
CA LEU A 286 2.64 -20.07 -8.01
C LEU A 286 3.31 -21.35 -7.48
N VAL A 287 4.40 -21.19 -6.74
CA VAL A 287 5.17 -22.30 -6.17
C VAL A 287 5.12 -22.32 -4.65
N PRO A 288 5.25 -23.46 -3.97
CA PRO A 288 5.40 -23.47 -2.52
C PRO A 288 6.64 -22.67 -2.07
N PRO A 289 6.58 -21.93 -0.94
CA PRO A 289 7.77 -21.36 -0.33
C PRO A 289 8.83 -22.43 -0.03
N ARG A 290 10.12 -22.08 -0.16
CA ARG A 290 11.26 -22.96 0.14
C ARG A 290 11.38 -24.19 -0.78
N ASP A 291 10.75 -24.15 -1.94
CA ASP A 291 10.80 -25.23 -2.93
C ASP A 291 11.54 -24.80 -4.19
N ALA A 292 12.86 -25.04 -4.20
CA ALA A 292 13.70 -24.73 -5.35
C ALA A 292 13.39 -25.61 -6.57
N GLY A 293 12.84 -26.82 -6.37
CA GLY A 293 12.49 -27.74 -7.46
C GLY A 293 11.22 -27.29 -8.19
N ALA A 294 10.19 -26.90 -7.44
CA ALA A 294 8.98 -26.31 -8.02
C ALA A 294 9.29 -24.99 -8.74
N LEU A 295 10.16 -24.15 -8.16
CA LEU A 295 10.60 -22.90 -8.80
C LEU A 295 11.34 -23.15 -10.12
N GLU A 296 12.27 -24.10 -10.13
CA GLU A 296 12.97 -24.52 -11.35
C GLU A 296 12.00 -25.02 -12.42
N ALA A 297 11.05 -25.89 -12.07
CA ALA A 297 10.10 -26.45 -13.03
C ALA A 297 9.25 -25.36 -13.70
N LYS A 298 8.76 -24.38 -12.94
CA LYS A 298 8.00 -23.24 -13.49
C LYS A 298 8.88 -22.32 -14.34
N LEU A 299 10.11 -22.05 -13.90
CA LEU A 299 11.05 -21.26 -14.68
C LEU A 299 11.38 -21.95 -16.00
N HIS A 300 11.68 -23.25 -15.98
CA HIS A 300 11.95 -24.04 -17.18
C HIS A 300 10.79 -23.94 -18.19
N ALA A 301 9.54 -24.11 -17.73
CA ALA A 301 8.37 -23.98 -18.58
C ALA A 301 8.31 -22.63 -19.30
N LEU A 302 8.56 -21.52 -18.60
CA LEU A 302 8.61 -20.18 -19.21
C LEU A 302 9.86 -19.96 -20.07
N ILE A 303 10.98 -20.61 -19.76
CA ILE A 303 12.19 -20.52 -20.59
C ILE A 303 11.94 -21.16 -21.95
N THR A 304 11.30 -22.32 -21.98
CA THR A 304 11.09 -23.13 -23.19
C THR A 304 9.85 -22.77 -24.00
N ASP A 305 8.87 -22.08 -23.40
CA ASP A 305 7.60 -21.74 -24.07
C ASP A 305 7.38 -20.21 -24.12
N PRO A 306 7.73 -19.56 -25.25
CA PRO A 306 7.47 -18.14 -25.46
C PRO A 306 5.98 -17.78 -25.45
N THR A 307 5.09 -18.70 -25.85
CA THR A 307 3.64 -18.49 -25.86
C THR A 307 3.11 -18.42 -24.43
N ALA A 308 3.53 -19.36 -23.56
CA ALA A 308 3.22 -19.31 -22.14
C ALA A 308 3.76 -18.04 -21.47
N ARG A 309 4.99 -17.61 -21.81
CA ARG A 309 5.51 -16.31 -21.32
C ARG A 309 4.64 -15.14 -21.72
N HIS A 310 4.26 -15.05 -22.99
CA HIS A 310 3.46 -13.93 -23.47
C HIS A 310 2.08 -13.92 -22.81
N HIS A 311 1.41 -15.08 -22.75
CA HIS A 311 0.12 -15.22 -22.08
C HIS A 311 0.19 -14.78 -20.61
N LEU A 312 1.18 -15.28 -19.86
CA LEU A 312 1.33 -14.93 -18.45
C LEU A 312 1.65 -13.44 -18.30
N ALA A 313 2.49 -12.86 -19.17
CA ALA A 313 2.79 -11.43 -19.17
C ALA A 313 1.55 -10.54 -19.36
N THR A 314 0.64 -10.93 -20.25
CA THR A 314 -0.65 -10.25 -20.44
C THR A 314 -1.49 -10.31 -19.18
N LEU A 315 -1.63 -11.50 -18.57
CA LEU A 315 -2.34 -11.64 -17.30
C LEU A 315 -1.71 -10.76 -16.20
N ALA A 316 -0.38 -10.64 -16.16
CA ALA A 316 0.33 -9.79 -15.20
C ALA A 316 -0.11 -8.32 -15.39
N ARG A 317 -0.08 -7.86 -16.64
CA ARG A 317 -0.41 -6.48 -16.98
C ARG A 317 -1.87 -6.15 -16.63
N ASP A 318 -2.80 -7.02 -16.99
CA ASP A 318 -4.23 -6.86 -16.66
C ASP A 318 -4.45 -6.74 -15.15
N ARG A 319 -3.73 -7.55 -14.37
CA ARG A 319 -3.73 -7.45 -12.91
C ARG A 319 -3.16 -6.12 -12.43
N ALA A 320 -2.01 -5.68 -12.93
CA ALA A 320 -1.38 -4.42 -12.56
C ALA A 320 -2.28 -3.21 -12.83
N GLU A 321 -3.10 -3.25 -13.87
CA GLU A 321 -4.08 -2.20 -14.19
C GLU A 321 -5.16 -2.01 -13.13
N THR A 322 -5.47 -3.06 -12.35
CA THR A 322 -6.35 -2.96 -11.18
C THR A 322 -5.73 -2.19 -10.01
N PHE A 323 -4.40 -1.98 -10.03
CA PHE A 323 -3.65 -1.16 -9.09
C PHE A 323 -3.43 0.28 -9.61
N SER A 324 -4.14 0.67 -10.69
CA SER A 324 -4.09 2.03 -11.22
C SER A 324 -4.71 3.04 -10.25
N THR A 325 -3.83 3.87 -9.68
CA THR A 325 -4.14 5.07 -8.90
C THR A 325 -5.03 4.83 -7.66
N PHE A 326 -4.40 4.76 -6.48
CA PHE A 326 -5.06 4.73 -5.15
C PHE A 326 -6.22 5.74 -4.98
N ALA A 327 -6.18 6.87 -5.69
CA ALA A 327 -7.22 7.90 -5.69
C ALA A 327 -8.58 7.40 -6.23
N LYS A 328 -8.60 6.50 -7.23
CA LYS A 328 -9.87 5.90 -7.73
C LYS A 328 -10.50 5.02 -6.65
N THR A 329 -9.70 4.24 -5.93
CA THR A 329 -10.18 3.34 -4.89
C THR A 329 -10.64 4.09 -3.63
N VAL A 330 -9.96 5.18 -3.25
CA VAL A 330 -10.42 6.06 -2.16
C VAL A 330 -11.73 6.74 -2.54
N LYS A 331 -11.84 7.33 -3.74
CA LYS A 331 -13.06 8.01 -4.21
C LYS A 331 -14.27 7.06 -4.29
N ASN A 332 -14.07 5.81 -4.69
CA ASN A 332 -15.13 4.80 -4.72
C ASN A 332 -15.45 4.25 -3.32
N SER A 333 -14.47 4.15 -2.42
CA SER A 333 -14.68 3.63 -1.07
C SER A 333 -15.35 4.65 -0.15
N THR A 334 -15.05 5.95 -0.29
CA THR A 334 -15.78 7.00 0.42
C THR A 334 -17.25 7.08 -0.02
N ALA A 335 -17.54 6.86 -1.30
CA ALA A 335 -18.91 6.79 -1.84
C ALA A 335 -19.69 5.55 -1.37
N THR A 336 -19.02 4.41 -1.17
CA THR A 336 -19.66 3.19 -0.66
C THR A 336 -20.00 3.31 0.82
N CYS A 337 -19.15 3.97 1.62
CA CYS A 337 -19.41 4.18 3.05
C CYS A 337 -20.43 5.28 3.32
N SER A 338 -20.52 6.33 2.50
CA SER A 338 -21.55 7.36 2.64
C SER A 338 -22.97 6.85 2.35
N GLY A 339 -23.12 5.78 1.56
CA GLY A 339 -24.39 5.07 1.36
C GLY A 339 -24.89 4.28 2.58
N GLY A 340 -24.00 3.93 3.53
CA GLY A 340 -24.37 3.30 4.81
C GLY A 340 -24.86 4.31 5.85
N ILE A 341 -24.31 5.54 5.80
CA ILE A 341 -24.66 6.62 6.75
C ILE A 341 -26.10 7.10 6.54
N SER A 342 -26.63 7.05 5.31
CA SER A 342 -28.02 7.43 5.01
C SER A 342 -29.06 6.38 5.44
N HIS A 343 -28.68 5.12 5.62
CA HIS A 343 -29.63 4.06 5.99
C HIS A 343 -29.75 3.83 7.51
N GLU A 344 -28.69 4.06 8.29
CA GLU A 344 -28.74 3.91 9.76
C GLU A 344 -29.27 5.17 10.48
N ALA A 345 -29.21 6.35 9.86
CA ALA A 345 -29.78 7.58 10.44
C ALA A 345 -31.31 7.60 10.50
N ASN A 346 -32.01 6.64 9.88
CA ASN A 346 -33.48 6.57 9.84
C ASN A 346 -34.11 5.49 10.75
N THR A 347 -33.31 4.70 11.48
CA THR A 347 -33.84 3.62 12.35
C THR A 347 -33.83 3.96 13.84
N HIS A 348 -33.34 5.14 14.24
CA HIS A 348 -33.35 5.60 15.64
C HIS A 348 -34.55 6.49 16.03
N ASN A 349 -35.63 6.49 15.23
CA ASN A 349 -36.84 7.29 15.55
C ASN A 349 -38.13 6.46 15.57
N ARG A 350 -38.08 5.23 16.12
CA ARG A 350 -39.25 4.36 16.30
C ARG A 350 -39.30 3.64 17.65
N ILE A 351 -38.99 4.33 18.74
CA ILE A 351 -39.51 3.94 20.07
C ILE A 351 -39.80 5.20 20.88
N SER A 352 -41.00 5.77 20.70
CA SER A 352 -41.69 6.56 21.72
C SER A 352 -43.12 6.91 21.29
N GLY A 353 -44.10 6.43 22.07
CA GLY A 353 -45.36 7.13 22.32
C GLY A 353 -46.53 6.93 21.35
N GLN A 354 -47.26 5.81 21.47
CA GLN A 354 -48.71 5.83 21.25
C GLN A 354 -49.40 6.23 22.55
N LEU A 355 -49.82 7.50 22.63
CA LEU A 355 -50.89 7.97 23.52
C LEU A 355 -51.51 9.18 22.84
N SER A 356 -52.70 8.96 22.28
CA SER A 356 -53.48 9.96 21.54
C SER A 356 -54.49 10.63 22.47
N ILE A 357 -54.56 11.96 22.45
CA ILE A 357 -55.71 12.73 22.95
C ILE A 357 -56.14 13.68 21.82
N PRO A 358 -57.42 13.71 21.39
CA PRO A 358 -57.87 14.45 20.21
C PRO A 358 -58.48 15.82 20.56
N GLY A 359 -58.16 16.85 19.77
CA GLY A 359 -58.95 18.09 19.71
C GLY A 359 -58.14 19.35 19.43
N GLN A 360 -58.15 19.82 18.17
CA GLN A 360 -58.58 21.16 17.74
C GLN A 360 -58.24 21.44 16.27
N ARG A 361 -59.11 22.25 15.65
CA ARG A 361 -59.24 22.57 14.22
C ARG A 361 -58.19 23.57 13.71
N PRO A 362 -58.02 23.71 12.37
CA PRO A 362 -56.90 24.40 11.75
C PRO A 362 -57.12 25.92 11.68
N VAL A 363 -56.04 26.70 11.79
CA VAL A 363 -56.01 28.13 11.43
C VAL A 363 -54.88 28.37 10.44
N THR A 364 -55.26 29.05 9.36
CA THR A 364 -54.48 29.43 8.19
C THR A 364 -53.62 30.67 8.41
N GLN A 365 -52.46 30.65 7.74
CA GLN A 365 -51.67 31.75 7.18
C GLN A 365 -51.02 32.79 8.10
N GLY A 366 -49.69 32.84 8.02
CA GLY A 366 -48.84 33.95 8.44
C GLY A 366 -47.47 33.81 7.78
N ASN A 367 -47.31 34.49 6.65
CA ASN A 367 -46.13 34.51 5.78
C ASN A 367 -44.91 35.07 6.53
N GLN A 368 -43.75 34.41 6.46
CA GLN A 368 -42.41 35.02 6.27
C GLN A 368 -41.29 33.97 6.26
N SER A 369 -40.64 33.89 5.08
CA SER A 369 -39.17 33.80 4.91
C SER A 369 -38.38 32.80 5.77
N THR A 370 -37.88 31.73 5.14
CA THR A 370 -36.43 31.55 4.99
C THR A 370 -36.14 30.46 3.96
N ALA A 371 -35.24 30.80 3.05
CA ALA A 371 -34.78 29.99 1.94
C ALA A 371 -34.22 28.64 2.41
N ARG A 372 -34.62 27.56 1.73
CA ARG A 372 -33.78 26.37 1.59
C ARG A 372 -32.69 26.68 0.56
N PRO A 373 -31.40 26.50 0.85
CA PRO A 373 -30.42 26.23 -0.19
C PRO A 373 -30.20 24.72 -0.26
N ARG A 374 -30.49 24.20 -1.46
CA ARG A 374 -30.01 22.94 -2.00
C ARG A 374 -28.52 22.75 -1.68
N VAL A 375 -28.18 21.54 -1.25
CA VAL A 375 -26.81 21.05 -1.03
C VAL A 375 -26.01 21.13 -2.33
N PRO A 376 -24.88 21.84 -2.39
CA PRO A 376 -23.86 21.63 -3.40
C PRO A 376 -22.79 20.69 -2.84
N CYS A 377 -22.65 19.52 -3.46
CA CYS A 377 -21.48 18.66 -3.31
C CYS A 377 -20.26 19.31 -4.01
N ALA A 378 -19.16 19.55 -3.30
CA ALA A 378 -17.81 19.71 -3.86
C ALA A 378 -16.77 19.57 -2.72
N CYS A 379 -15.90 18.55 -2.72
CA CYS A 379 -14.64 18.41 -3.48
C CYS A 379 -13.45 19.06 -2.75
N VAL A 380 -12.36 18.29 -2.64
CA VAL A 380 -11.05 18.67 -2.08
C VAL A 380 -10.63 20.03 -2.62
N ARG A 381 -10.36 20.98 -1.71
CA ARG A 381 -10.01 22.36 -2.07
C ARG A 381 -8.55 22.43 -2.53
N LEU A 382 -8.33 22.27 -3.83
CA LEU A 382 -7.09 22.65 -4.51
C LEU A 382 -7.07 24.18 -4.70
N GLY A 383 -5.92 24.81 -4.44
CA GLY A 383 -5.75 26.27 -4.52
C GLY A 383 -5.99 26.85 -5.94
N PRO A 384 -6.12 28.18 -6.07
CA PRO A 384 -6.64 28.82 -7.27
C PRO A 384 -5.65 28.71 -8.45
N GLN A 385 -6.09 28.10 -9.57
CA GLN A 385 -5.41 28.16 -10.86
C GLN A 385 -5.99 29.28 -11.72
N ARG A 386 -5.12 30.09 -12.32
CA ARG A 386 -5.43 30.87 -13.52
C ARG A 386 -5.36 29.93 -14.73
N HIS A 387 -6.42 29.94 -15.53
CA HIS A 387 -6.61 29.05 -16.68
C HIS A 387 -5.59 29.27 -17.81
N ALA A 388 -5.02 28.17 -18.30
CA ALA A 388 -4.62 28.01 -19.70
C ALA A 388 -4.84 26.52 -20.08
N ALA A 389 -5.56 26.29 -21.17
CA ALA A 389 -6.06 24.99 -21.60
C ALA A 389 -4.98 24.12 -22.26
N GLY A 390 -4.97 22.81 -21.95
CA GLY A 390 -4.19 21.79 -22.69
C GLY A 390 -3.77 20.57 -21.84
N SER A 391 -4.39 19.41 -22.11
CA SER A 391 -3.93 18.01 -21.91
C SER A 391 -2.97 17.63 -20.74
N ALA A 392 -3.14 18.23 -19.56
CA ALA A 392 -2.32 17.92 -18.38
C ALA A 392 -2.87 16.77 -17.50
N ALA A 393 -4.14 16.38 -17.64
CA ALA A 393 -4.80 15.46 -16.68
C ALA A 393 -4.15 14.07 -16.56
N ASP A 394 -3.56 13.53 -17.63
CA ASP A 394 -2.96 12.19 -17.63
C ASP A 394 -1.52 12.15 -17.11
N ARG A 395 -0.79 13.27 -17.14
CA ARG A 395 0.56 13.38 -16.55
C ARG A 395 0.54 13.59 -15.03
N TRP A 396 -0.63 13.81 -14.44
CA TRP A 396 -0.80 14.27 -13.05
C TRP A 396 -0.94 13.16 -11.98
N THR A 397 -1.00 11.88 -12.35
CA THR A 397 -1.44 10.82 -11.42
C THR A 397 -0.32 9.93 -10.87
N GLY A 398 0.78 9.75 -11.59
CA GLY A 398 1.86 8.83 -11.23
C GLY A 398 2.89 9.40 -10.25
N ASP A 399 3.55 10.50 -10.63
CA ASP A 399 4.60 11.18 -9.85
C ASP A 399 4.08 11.77 -8.51
N TYR A 400 2.79 12.11 -8.46
CA TYR A 400 2.08 12.65 -7.29
C TYR A 400 1.97 11.63 -6.14
N GLN A 401 1.63 10.37 -6.46
CA GLN A 401 1.38 9.32 -5.46
C GLN A 401 2.67 8.76 -4.90
N TYR A 402 3.69 8.69 -5.73
CA TYR A 402 5.02 8.27 -5.33
C TYR A 402 5.62 9.18 -4.24
N ARG A 403 5.40 10.50 -4.31
CA ARG A 403 5.89 11.47 -3.31
C ARG A 403 5.16 11.41 -1.96
N LEU A 404 3.86 11.12 -1.95
CA LEU A 404 3.11 10.76 -0.74
C LEU A 404 3.73 9.52 -0.10
N GLN A 405 3.86 8.44 -0.88
CA GLN A 405 4.28 7.12 -0.41
C GLN A 405 5.72 7.07 0.11
N ARG A 406 6.65 7.84 -0.47
CA ARG A 406 8.05 7.94 0.00
C ARG A 406 8.17 8.55 1.39
N HIS A 407 7.19 9.36 1.82
CA HIS A 407 7.16 9.98 3.14
C HIS A 407 6.29 9.24 4.18
N PHE A 408 5.35 8.41 3.72
CA PHE A 408 4.61 7.47 4.58
C PHE A 408 5.32 6.12 4.78
N GLN A 409 6.55 5.95 4.28
CA GLN A 409 7.39 4.84 4.73
C GLN A 409 7.60 4.99 6.24
N PRO A 410 7.26 3.97 7.06
CA PRO A 410 7.75 3.95 8.43
C PRO A 410 9.28 3.89 8.33
N ARG A 411 9.95 5.04 8.51
CA ARG A 411 11.33 5.00 8.96
C ARG A 411 11.30 4.19 10.23
N TRP A 412 11.95 3.04 10.23
CA TRP A 412 12.21 2.23 11.42
C TRP A 412 12.48 3.17 12.58
N TYR A 413 11.56 3.23 13.53
CA TYR A 413 11.62 4.22 14.59
C TYR A 413 12.76 3.83 15.52
N PRO A 414 13.88 4.58 15.58
CA PRO A 414 14.92 4.30 16.55
C PRO A 414 14.34 4.49 17.96
N PRO A 415 14.77 3.70 18.96
CA PRO A 415 14.39 3.93 20.34
C PRO A 415 14.95 5.28 20.82
N GLY A 416 14.06 6.14 21.32
CA GLY A 416 14.39 7.43 21.96
C GLY A 416 14.28 8.65 21.04
N GLY A 417 13.23 9.45 21.21
CA GLY A 417 13.07 10.75 20.54
C GLY A 417 11.61 11.19 20.38
N ALA A 418 11.39 12.48 20.09
CA ALA A 418 10.07 13.00 19.71
C ALA A 418 9.66 12.47 18.34
N HIS A 419 8.46 11.89 18.22
CA HIS A 419 7.98 11.29 16.96
C HIS A 419 7.01 12.24 16.25
N PRO A 420 7.09 12.37 14.91
CA PRO A 420 6.11 13.13 14.15
C PRO A 420 4.83 12.31 13.98
N GLY A 421 3.73 12.79 14.53
CA GLY A 421 2.39 12.51 14.01
C GLY A 421 2.18 13.35 12.74
N VAL A 422 1.52 12.78 11.74
CA VAL A 422 1.26 13.45 10.46
C VAL A 422 -0.19 13.90 10.45
N LEU A 423 -0.43 15.21 10.40
CA LEU A 423 -1.72 15.80 10.07
C LEU A 423 -1.66 16.21 8.58
N VAL A 424 -2.58 15.66 7.77
CA VAL A 424 -2.74 15.97 6.35
C VAL A 424 -4.02 16.76 6.15
#